data_AF-A0A959K2P8-F1
#
_entry.id   AF-A0A959K2P8-F1
#
_cell.length_a   1.000
_cell.length_b   1.000
_cell.length_c   1.000
_cell.angle_alpha   90.00
_cell.angle_beta   90.00
_cell.angle_gamma   90.00
#
_symmetry.space_group_name_H-M   'P 1'
#
loop_
_entity.id
_entity.type
_entity.pdbx_description
1 polymer ?
#
loop_
_entity_poly.entity_id
_entity_poly.type
_entity_poly.pdbx_seq_one_letter_code
_entity_poly.pdbx_strand_id
1 'polypeptide(L)'
;MHLDKTIECFASLVDKRIEVHGHKLSSEDTIRYDFFFALTDVERIQPWEVILEAPYPNDILNLERNSSEIDLMILPNEKSSQGLICEFKYDRKANSTINKTNRYGKLINDILRLSLLDEYKENHQCLFIYVTDSEMTKYKYGFHYLQHITEIFELTKEFIDNLPKSARDQINLIFLNAFHAKNIQTNCKLIFNHIINNSHAIYVWKIKIQPLIK
;
A
#
# COMPACT_ATOMS: atom_id res chain seq x y z
N MET A 1 5.92 12.33 -13.40
CA MET A 1 4.49 12.08 -13.12
C MET A 1 3.92 13.18 -12.24
N HIS A 2 2.67 13.58 -12.47
CA HIS A 2 1.85 14.46 -11.64
C HIS A 2 1.01 13.66 -10.63
N LEU A 3 1.69 12.90 -9.74
CA LEU A 3 1.03 11.96 -8.83
C LEU A 3 -0.13 12.55 -8.03
N ASP A 4 -0.01 13.79 -7.56
CA ASP A 4 -1.08 14.42 -6.77
C ASP A 4 -2.40 14.48 -7.56
N LYS A 5 -2.34 14.88 -8.84
CA LYS A 5 -3.51 14.92 -9.74
C LYS A 5 -4.05 13.52 -10.06
N THR A 6 -3.14 12.55 -10.22
CA THR A 6 -3.52 11.15 -10.46
C THR A 6 -4.26 10.59 -9.26
N ILE A 7 -3.78 10.85 -8.04
CA ILE A 7 -4.41 10.41 -6.79
C ILE A 7 -5.76 11.12 -6.58
N GLU A 8 -5.88 12.40 -6.89
CA GLU A 8 -7.15 13.13 -6.86
C GLU A 8 -8.17 12.55 -7.85
N CYS A 9 -7.74 12.26 -9.09
CA CYS A 9 -8.59 11.61 -10.09
C CYS A 9 -9.04 10.23 -9.60
N PHE A 10 -8.11 9.40 -9.11
CA PHE A 10 -8.40 8.11 -8.50
C PHE A 10 -9.43 8.22 -7.38
N ALA A 11 -9.27 9.17 -6.45
CA ALA A 11 -10.21 9.36 -5.36
C ALA A 11 -11.63 9.70 -5.87
N SER A 12 -11.74 10.53 -6.90
CA SER A 12 -13.03 10.86 -7.52
C SER A 12 -13.72 9.65 -8.17
N LEU A 13 -12.94 8.72 -8.75
CA LEU A 13 -13.45 7.49 -9.35
C LEU A 13 -13.96 6.53 -8.28
N VAL A 14 -13.19 6.35 -7.20
CA VAL A 14 -13.58 5.50 -6.05
C VAL A 14 -14.84 6.07 -5.37
N ASP A 15 -14.91 7.39 -5.19
CA ASP A 15 -16.11 8.07 -4.69
C ASP A 15 -17.32 7.72 -5.53
N LYS A 16 -17.20 7.89 -6.85
CA LYS A 16 -18.30 7.64 -7.77
C LYS A 16 -18.70 6.17 -7.79
N ARG A 17 -17.73 5.26 -7.73
CA ARG A 17 -17.97 3.82 -7.64
C ARG A 17 -18.76 3.45 -6.40
N ILE A 18 -18.35 3.96 -5.24
CA ILE A 18 -19.03 3.71 -3.97
C ILE A 18 -20.43 4.33 -3.98
N GLU A 19 -20.61 5.52 -4.56
CA GLU A 19 -21.92 6.17 -4.73
C GLU A 19 -22.88 5.33 -5.59
N VAL A 20 -22.41 4.87 -6.77
CA VAL A 20 -23.26 4.22 -7.76
C VAL A 20 -23.52 2.74 -7.45
N HIS A 21 -22.48 2.01 -7.03
CA HIS A 21 -22.56 0.55 -6.87
C HIS A 21 -22.59 0.10 -5.40
N GLY A 22 -22.28 1.01 -4.47
CA GLY A 22 -22.08 0.68 -3.07
C GLY A 22 -20.80 -0.14 -2.84
N HIS A 23 -20.40 -0.21 -1.58
CA HIS A 23 -19.19 -0.93 -1.15
C HIS A 23 -19.24 -2.46 -1.35
N LYS A 24 -20.45 -3.05 -1.42
CA LYS A 24 -20.61 -4.51 -1.54
C LYS A 24 -20.18 -5.07 -2.89
N LEU A 25 -20.26 -4.24 -3.94
CA LEU A 25 -19.91 -4.61 -5.31
C LEU A 25 -18.50 -4.15 -5.70
N SER A 26 -17.73 -3.63 -4.74
CA SER A 26 -16.34 -3.23 -4.94
C SER A 26 -15.40 -4.29 -4.37
N SER A 27 -14.30 -4.55 -5.07
CA SER A 27 -13.18 -5.39 -4.66
C SER A 27 -11.87 -4.61 -4.76
N GLU A 28 -10.78 -5.17 -4.21
CA GLU A 28 -9.45 -4.60 -4.36
C GLU A 28 -9.07 -4.41 -5.84
N ASP A 29 -9.38 -5.39 -6.70
CA ASP A 29 -9.15 -5.27 -8.15
C ASP A 29 -9.92 -4.11 -8.79
N THR A 30 -11.16 -3.86 -8.37
CA THR A 30 -11.90 -2.70 -8.91
C THR A 30 -11.26 -1.37 -8.52
N ILE A 31 -10.67 -1.30 -7.32
CA ILE A 31 -9.93 -0.12 -6.86
C ILE A 31 -8.62 0.02 -7.64
N ARG A 32 -7.91 -1.10 -7.89
CA ARG A 32 -6.71 -1.11 -8.75
C ARG A 32 -7.02 -0.60 -10.15
N TYR A 33 -8.17 -0.99 -10.72
CA TYR A 33 -8.60 -0.50 -12.03
C TYR A 33 -8.97 0.99 -12.05
N ASP A 34 -9.52 1.53 -10.96
CA ASP A 34 -9.72 2.99 -10.85
C ASP A 34 -8.39 3.74 -10.86
N PHE A 35 -7.38 3.23 -10.14
CA PHE A 35 -6.05 3.84 -10.13
C PHE A 35 -5.36 3.69 -11.49
N PHE A 36 -5.46 2.52 -12.12
CA PHE A 36 -5.01 2.29 -13.50
C PHE A 36 -5.63 3.30 -14.46
N PHE A 37 -6.96 3.50 -14.40
CA PHE A 37 -7.63 4.48 -15.26
C PHE A 37 -7.11 5.89 -15.00
N ALA A 38 -6.97 6.29 -13.74
CA ALA A 38 -6.42 7.60 -13.38
C ALA A 38 -5.01 7.83 -13.96
N LEU A 39 -4.13 6.80 -13.91
CA LEU A 39 -2.81 6.86 -14.55
C LEU A 39 -2.92 7.08 -16.07
N THR A 40 -3.81 6.35 -16.75
CA THR A 40 -3.96 6.49 -18.21
C THR A 40 -4.57 7.84 -18.61
N ASP A 41 -5.48 8.39 -17.81
CA ASP A 41 -6.15 9.65 -18.15
C ASP A 41 -5.30 10.88 -17.79
N VAL A 42 -4.72 10.91 -16.59
CA VAL A 42 -3.97 12.06 -16.08
C VAL A 42 -2.54 12.08 -16.61
N GLU A 43 -1.81 10.97 -16.50
CA GLU A 43 -0.40 10.90 -16.91
C GLU A 43 -0.21 10.53 -18.37
N ARG A 44 -1.29 10.15 -19.07
CA ARG A 44 -1.24 9.62 -20.45
C ARG A 44 -0.33 8.39 -20.58
N ILE A 45 -0.15 7.66 -19.47
CA ILE A 45 0.53 6.36 -19.45
C ILE A 45 -0.27 5.42 -20.32
N GLN A 46 0.41 4.74 -21.24
CA GLN A 46 -0.24 3.78 -22.12
C GLN A 46 -0.49 2.48 -21.34
N PRO A 47 -1.58 1.75 -21.62
CA PRO A 47 -1.90 0.50 -20.93
C PRO A 47 -0.75 -0.51 -20.86
N TRP A 48 0.05 -0.62 -21.92
CA TRP A 48 1.18 -1.55 -22.00
C TRP A 48 2.43 -1.10 -21.22
N GLU A 49 2.44 0.13 -20.71
CA GLU A 49 3.50 0.64 -19.82
C GLU A 49 3.23 0.27 -18.35
N VAL A 50 2.02 -0.20 -18.03
CA VAL A 50 1.64 -0.65 -16.69
C VAL A 50 1.78 -2.18 -16.62
N ILE A 51 2.60 -2.64 -15.67
CA ILE A 51 2.77 -4.06 -15.36
C ILE A 51 1.92 -4.34 -14.13
N LEU A 52 0.84 -5.10 -14.30
CA LEU A 52 0.05 -5.62 -13.18
C LEU A 52 0.66 -6.94 -12.71
N GLU A 53 0.53 -7.23 -11.42
CA GLU A 53 1.05 -8.47 -10.82
C GLU A 53 2.52 -8.70 -11.19
N ALA A 54 3.31 -7.63 -11.13
CA ALA A 54 4.71 -7.67 -11.52
C ALA A 54 5.47 -8.64 -10.60
N PRO A 55 6.34 -9.51 -11.15
CA PRO A 55 7.02 -10.51 -10.33
C PRO A 55 7.86 -9.82 -9.26
N TYR A 56 7.72 -10.27 -8.01
CA TYR A 56 8.54 -9.77 -6.93
C TYR A 56 9.99 -10.24 -7.11
N PRO A 57 11.03 -9.42 -6.83
CA PRO A 57 12.41 -9.81 -7.06
C PRO A 57 12.80 -11.07 -6.28
N ASN A 58 13.27 -12.09 -7.01
CA ASN A 58 13.54 -13.43 -6.46
C ASN A 58 14.75 -13.45 -5.50
N ASP A 59 15.71 -12.56 -5.71
CA ASP A 59 16.93 -12.40 -4.92
C ASP A 59 16.67 -11.85 -3.51
N ILE A 60 15.55 -11.14 -3.31
CA ILE A 60 15.16 -10.62 -2.00
C ILE A 60 14.68 -11.74 -1.06
N LEU A 61 14.03 -12.77 -1.61
CA LEU A 61 13.25 -13.72 -0.79
C LEU A 61 13.88 -15.11 -0.71
N ASN A 62 14.90 -15.42 -1.51
CA ASN A 62 15.44 -16.79 -1.67
C ASN A 62 14.33 -17.84 -1.86
N LEU A 63 13.20 -17.44 -2.47
CA LEU A 63 12.08 -18.32 -2.73
C LEU A 63 12.31 -19.05 -4.04
N GLU A 64 11.82 -20.30 -4.09
CA GLU A 64 11.59 -20.94 -5.38
C GLU A 64 10.65 -20.03 -6.21
N ARG A 65 10.98 -19.88 -7.51
CA ARG A 65 10.35 -18.94 -8.45
C ARG A 65 8.83 -18.82 -8.25
N ASN A 66 8.33 -17.58 -8.25
CA ASN A 66 6.92 -17.19 -8.50
C ASN A 66 5.89 -17.44 -7.38
N SER A 67 5.91 -16.72 -6.27
CA SER A 67 4.71 -16.70 -5.41
C SER A 67 4.27 -15.34 -4.88
N SER A 68 5.04 -14.29 -5.12
CA SER A 68 4.70 -12.95 -4.68
C SER A 68 4.80 -11.99 -5.86
N GLU A 69 3.83 -11.09 -5.94
CA GLU A 69 3.63 -10.18 -7.06
C GLU A 69 3.35 -8.78 -6.52
N ILE A 70 4.01 -7.78 -7.09
CA ILE A 70 3.72 -6.38 -6.84
C ILE A 70 2.45 -6.05 -7.62
N ASP A 71 1.45 -5.47 -6.96
CA ASP A 71 0.15 -5.21 -7.58
C ASP A 71 0.25 -4.38 -8.87
N LEU A 72 1.09 -3.33 -8.87
CA LEU A 72 1.29 -2.46 -10.01
C LEU A 72 2.72 -1.91 -10.06
N MET A 73 3.34 -1.97 -11.23
CA MET A 73 4.65 -1.40 -11.52
C MET A 73 4.64 -0.64 -12.86
N ILE A 74 5.31 0.50 -12.89
CA ILE A 74 5.63 1.27 -14.09
C ILE A 74 7.13 1.54 -14.08
N LEU A 75 7.81 1.16 -15.15
CA LEU A 75 9.24 1.39 -15.29
C LEU A 75 9.53 2.85 -15.66
N PRO A 76 10.66 3.42 -15.21
CA PRO A 76 11.13 4.70 -15.71
C PRO A 76 11.31 4.65 -17.22
N ASN A 77 11.02 5.75 -17.90
CA ASN A 77 11.17 5.87 -19.35
C ASN A 77 11.62 7.29 -19.73
N GLU A 78 11.75 7.57 -21.03
CA GLU A 78 12.18 8.88 -21.53
C GLU A 78 11.24 10.03 -21.11
N LYS A 79 9.96 9.74 -20.83
CA LYS A 79 8.95 10.73 -20.42
C LYS A 79 8.93 10.96 -18.90
N SER A 80 9.36 9.98 -18.11
CA SER A 80 9.40 10.05 -16.65
C SER A 80 10.66 9.37 -16.11
N SER A 81 11.56 10.18 -15.57
CA SER A 81 12.80 9.71 -14.92
C SER A 81 12.56 8.89 -13.65
N GLN A 82 11.32 8.89 -13.13
CA GLN A 82 10.90 8.02 -12.03
C GLN A 82 9.77 7.10 -12.46
N GLY A 83 9.92 5.81 -12.17
CA GLY A 83 8.89 4.80 -12.23
C GLY A 83 7.96 4.84 -11.01
N LEU A 84 6.99 3.93 -10.98
CA LEU A 84 6.00 3.82 -9.92
C LEU A 84 5.88 2.36 -9.48
N ILE A 85 5.78 2.13 -8.18
CA ILE A 85 5.46 0.83 -7.59
C ILE A 85 4.30 1.07 -6.63
N CYS A 86 3.26 0.24 -6.71
CA CYS A 86 2.13 0.33 -5.80
C CYS A 86 1.76 -1.04 -5.22
N GLU A 87 1.41 -1.05 -3.95
CA GLU A 87 0.64 -2.13 -3.31
C GLU A 87 -0.71 -1.54 -2.89
N PHE A 88 -1.77 -2.31 -3.09
CA PHE A 88 -3.13 -1.89 -2.78
C PHE A 88 -3.68 -2.72 -1.62
N LYS A 89 -4.55 -2.09 -0.85
CA LYS A 89 -5.37 -2.79 0.11
C LYS A 89 -6.78 -2.24 0.11
N TYR A 90 -7.78 -3.11 0.05
CA TYR A 90 -9.17 -2.72 0.26
C TYR A 90 -9.86 -3.52 1.37
N ASP A 91 -10.07 -2.86 2.51
CA ASP A 91 -10.90 -3.40 3.59
C ASP A 91 -12.35 -2.97 3.39
N ARG A 92 -13.11 -3.81 2.69
CA ARG A 92 -14.56 -3.63 2.55
C ARG A 92 -15.28 -3.78 3.89
N LYS A 93 -16.39 -3.05 4.02
CA LYS A 93 -17.33 -3.25 5.12
C LYS A 93 -17.88 -4.67 5.11
N ALA A 94 -17.47 -5.46 6.09
CA ALA A 94 -17.96 -6.83 6.27
C ALA A 94 -19.07 -6.86 7.33
N ASN A 95 -20.06 -7.72 7.13
CA ASN A 95 -21.10 -7.98 8.14
C ASN A 95 -20.60 -8.86 9.31
N SER A 96 -19.37 -9.36 9.24
CA SER A 96 -18.78 -10.28 10.22
C SER A 96 -17.74 -9.58 11.09
N THR A 97 -17.58 -10.11 12.31
CA THR A 97 -16.57 -9.76 13.33
C THR A 97 -15.14 -10.11 12.90
N ILE A 98 -14.75 -9.81 11.66
CA ILE A 98 -13.35 -9.97 11.24
C ILE A 98 -12.49 -9.10 12.16
N ASN A 99 -11.49 -9.73 12.76
CA ASN A 99 -10.62 -9.09 13.73
C ASN A 99 -9.83 -7.94 13.06
N LYS A 100 -10.16 -6.69 13.42
CA LYS A 100 -9.50 -5.46 12.94
C LYS A 100 -7.99 -5.51 13.13
N THR A 101 -7.54 -6.13 14.23
CA THR A 101 -6.12 -6.34 14.52
C THR A 101 -5.45 -7.20 13.46
N ASN A 102 -6.14 -8.20 12.92
CA ASN A 102 -5.60 -9.03 11.85
C ASN A 102 -5.55 -8.26 10.53
N ARG A 103 -6.58 -7.47 10.20
CA ARG A 103 -6.54 -6.59 9.01
C ARG A 103 -5.38 -5.59 9.09
N TYR A 104 -5.19 -5.01 10.27
CA TYR A 104 -4.05 -4.14 10.54
C TYR A 104 -2.70 -4.85 10.34
N GLY A 105 -2.55 -6.09 10.84
CA GLY A 105 -1.35 -6.89 10.59
C GLY A 105 -1.09 -7.14 9.10
N LYS A 106 -2.14 -7.41 8.31
CA LYS A 106 -2.03 -7.56 6.85
C LYS A 106 -1.63 -6.26 6.16
N LEU A 107 -2.16 -5.12 6.60
CA LEU A 107 -1.75 -3.80 6.12
C LEU A 107 -0.26 -3.57 6.36
N ILE A 108 0.24 -3.89 7.55
CA ILE A 108 1.68 -3.77 7.86
C ILE A 108 2.50 -4.73 6.99
N ASN A 109 2.01 -5.94 6.72
CA ASN A 109 2.67 -6.88 5.82
C ASN A 109 2.81 -6.30 4.40
N ASP A 110 1.78 -5.64 3.87
CA ASP A 110 1.82 -5.06 2.52
C ASP A 110 2.81 -3.88 2.45
N ILE A 111 2.88 -3.05 3.50
CA ILE A 111 3.91 -2.00 3.62
C ILE A 111 5.31 -2.60 3.73
N LEU A 112 5.47 -3.67 4.52
CA LEU A 112 6.74 -4.39 4.68
C LEU A 112 7.25 -4.95 3.35
N ARG A 113 6.35 -5.40 2.47
CA ARG A 113 6.70 -5.83 1.11
C ARG A 113 7.28 -4.69 0.29
N LEU A 114 6.71 -3.48 0.38
CA LEU A 114 7.31 -2.31 -0.26
C LEU A 114 8.66 -1.93 0.36
N SER A 115 8.82 -2.08 1.67
CA SER A 115 10.07 -1.78 2.38
C SER A 115 11.28 -2.57 1.88
N LEU A 116 11.06 -3.77 1.35
CA LEU A 116 12.12 -4.67 0.92
C LEU A 116 12.66 -4.35 -0.49
N LEU A 117 11.96 -3.50 -1.26
CA LEU A 117 12.29 -3.09 -2.62
C LEU A 117 13.38 -2.00 -2.67
N ASP A 118 14.42 -2.13 -1.83
CA ASP A 118 15.49 -1.13 -1.66
C ASP A 118 16.24 -0.84 -2.98
N GLU A 119 16.36 -1.83 -3.86
CA GLU A 119 16.99 -1.68 -5.18
C GLU A 119 16.23 -0.73 -6.11
N TYR A 120 14.92 -0.52 -5.89
CA TYR A 120 14.10 0.37 -6.71
C TYR A 120 14.04 1.81 -6.18
N LYS A 121 14.52 2.09 -4.96
CA LYS A 121 14.28 3.35 -4.25
C LYS A 121 14.76 4.62 -4.96
N GLU A 122 15.81 4.51 -5.77
CA GLU A 122 16.41 5.66 -6.47
C GLU A 122 15.59 6.05 -7.71
N ASN A 123 14.99 5.05 -8.36
CA ASN A 123 14.35 5.23 -9.66
C ASN A 123 12.83 5.08 -9.60
N HIS A 124 12.24 4.64 -8.49
CA HIS A 124 10.80 4.47 -8.35
C HIS A 124 10.25 5.22 -7.15
N GLN A 125 9.02 5.70 -7.31
CA GLN A 125 8.19 6.11 -6.20
C GLN A 125 7.39 4.90 -5.73
N CYS A 126 7.47 4.55 -4.45
CA CYS A 126 6.70 3.45 -3.87
C CYS A 126 5.49 4.02 -3.11
N LEU A 127 4.29 3.59 -3.49
CA LEU A 127 3.04 3.99 -2.85
C LEU A 127 2.35 2.78 -2.23
N PHE A 128 1.84 2.96 -1.02
CA PHE A 128 0.84 2.06 -0.45
C PHE A 128 -0.52 2.76 -0.50
N ILE A 129 -1.48 2.16 -1.20
CA ILE A 129 -2.82 2.73 -1.43
C ILE A 129 -3.83 1.89 -0.67
N TYR A 130 -4.44 2.49 0.36
CA TYR A 130 -5.41 1.82 1.21
C TYR A 130 -6.77 2.48 1.09
N VAL A 131 -7.75 1.70 0.65
CA VAL A 131 -9.16 2.06 0.73
C VAL A 131 -9.76 1.26 1.87
N THR A 132 -10.60 1.89 2.70
CA THR A 132 -11.09 1.23 3.90
C THR A 132 -12.43 1.76 4.36
N ASP A 133 -13.14 0.96 5.14
CA ASP A 133 -14.42 1.34 5.74
C ASP A 133 -14.26 2.21 7.00
N SER A 134 -15.39 2.76 7.45
CA SER A 134 -15.49 3.57 8.67
C SER A 134 -15.07 2.82 9.96
N GLU A 135 -15.02 1.49 9.93
CA GLU A 135 -14.63 0.70 11.10
C GLU A 135 -13.11 0.71 11.29
N MET A 136 -12.38 0.52 10.19
CA MET A 136 -10.92 0.58 10.18
C MET A 136 -10.41 2.01 10.34
N THR A 137 -11.05 3.04 9.75
CA THR A 137 -10.66 4.45 9.99
C THR A 137 -10.64 4.83 11.47
N LYS A 138 -11.46 4.16 12.30
CA LYS A 138 -11.59 4.39 13.74
C LYS A 138 -10.84 3.36 14.58
N TYR A 139 -10.13 2.43 13.97
CA TYR A 139 -9.42 1.37 14.70
C TYR A 139 -8.30 1.96 15.55
N LYS A 140 -8.26 1.50 16.81
CA LYS A 140 -7.30 1.89 17.84
C LYS A 140 -6.79 0.63 18.52
N TYR A 141 -5.47 0.52 18.67
CA TYR A 141 -4.85 -0.49 19.53
C TYR A 141 -3.62 0.10 20.23
N GLY A 142 -3.67 0.20 21.57
CA GLY A 142 -2.62 0.87 22.34
C GLY A 142 -2.41 2.31 21.87
N PHE A 143 -1.17 2.69 21.60
CA PHE A 143 -0.79 3.97 20.96
C PHE A 143 -0.82 3.91 19.42
N HIS A 144 -1.15 2.78 18.81
CA HIS A 144 -1.24 2.62 17.36
C HIS A 144 -2.68 2.85 16.92
N TYR A 145 -2.94 4.06 16.45
CA TYR A 145 -4.20 4.41 15.82
C TYR A 145 -3.96 4.34 14.31
N LEU A 146 -4.96 3.92 13.53
CA LEU A 146 -4.91 4.25 12.10
C LEU A 146 -4.80 5.78 11.93
N GLN A 147 -5.41 6.56 12.83
CA GLN A 147 -5.21 8.01 13.01
C GLN A 147 -3.82 8.47 13.50
N HIS A 148 -2.87 7.58 13.84
CA HIS A 148 -1.47 7.95 14.09
C HIS A 148 -0.57 7.56 12.93
N ILE A 149 -1.06 6.69 12.03
CA ILE A 149 -0.47 6.40 10.72
C ILE A 149 -0.84 7.53 9.73
N THR A 150 -1.71 8.47 10.12
CA THR A 150 -2.20 9.55 9.24
C THR A 150 -1.24 10.72 9.03
N GLU A 151 0.00 10.68 9.52
CA GLU A 151 0.98 11.74 9.24
C GLU A 151 2.27 11.14 8.71
N ILE A 152 3.08 10.59 9.61
CA ILE A 152 4.32 9.90 9.30
C ILE A 152 4.49 8.81 10.36
N PHE A 153 4.82 7.60 9.96
CA PHE A 153 5.29 6.58 10.90
C PHE A 153 6.50 5.86 10.34
N GLU A 154 7.29 5.30 11.25
CA GLU A 154 8.49 4.54 10.91
C GLU A 154 8.22 3.07 11.17
N LEU A 155 8.31 2.27 10.11
CA LEU A 155 8.33 0.82 10.22
C LEU A 155 9.77 0.41 10.53
N THR A 156 9.98 0.02 11.78
CA THR A 156 11.25 -0.51 12.31
C THR A 156 11.02 -1.92 12.86
N LYS A 157 12.10 -2.63 13.18
CA LYS A 157 11.99 -3.90 13.91
C LYS A 157 11.22 -3.75 15.23
N GLU A 158 11.54 -2.72 16.00
CA GLU A 158 10.87 -2.43 17.27
C GLU A 158 9.36 -2.17 17.08
N PHE A 159 8.99 -1.43 16.03
CA PHE A 159 7.59 -1.22 15.68
C PHE A 159 6.87 -2.56 15.47
N ILE A 160 7.46 -3.47 14.68
CA ILE A 160 6.87 -4.78 14.38
C ILE A 160 6.80 -5.65 15.64
N ASP A 161 7.87 -5.69 16.44
CA ASP A 161 7.94 -6.50 17.66
C ASP A 161 6.90 -6.08 18.71
N ASN A 162 6.55 -4.78 18.74
CA ASN A 162 5.52 -4.20 19.61
C ASN A 162 4.08 -4.40 19.12
N LEU A 163 3.87 -4.97 17.92
CA LEU A 163 2.52 -5.27 17.45
C LEU A 163 1.85 -6.37 18.30
N PRO A 164 0.51 -6.29 18.48
CA PRO A 164 -0.26 -7.38 19.07
C PRO A 164 0.05 -8.71 18.37
N LYS A 165 0.09 -9.79 19.14
CA LYS A 165 0.39 -11.14 18.61
C LYS A 165 -0.47 -11.46 17.39
N SER A 166 -1.78 -11.22 17.45
CA SER A 166 -2.68 -11.52 16.34
C SER A 166 -2.44 -10.67 15.09
N ALA A 167 -1.84 -9.47 15.22
CA ALA A 167 -1.39 -8.69 14.06
C ALA A 167 -0.07 -9.24 13.51
N ARG A 168 0.90 -9.53 14.38
CA ARG A 168 2.19 -10.15 13.97
C ARG A 168 1.99 -11.48 13.26
N ASP A 169 1.04 -12.28 13.71
CA ASP A 169 0.70 -13.57 13.09
C ASP A 169 0.16 -13.40 11.64
N GLN A 170 -0.14 -12.18 11.19
CA GLN A 170 -0.53 -11.90 9.80
C GLN A 170 0.63 -11.43 8.92
N ILE A 171 1.82 -11.21 9.50
CA ILE A 171 3.02 -10.84 8.76
C ILE A 171 3.70 -12.11 8.26
N ASN A 172 3.98 -12.17 6.96
CA ASN A 172 4.69 -13.30 6.38
C ASN A 172 6.14 -13.33 6.93
N LEU A 173 6.52 -14.49 7.49
CA LEU A 173 7.83 -14.68 8.12
C LEU A 173 9.00 -14.50 7.14
N ILE A 174 8.83 -14.80 5.86
CA ILE A 174 9.88 -14.61 4.85
C ILE A 174 10.19 -13.12 4.69
N PHE A 175 9.15 -12.28 4.53
CA PHE A 175 9.31 -10.83 4.44
C PHE A 175 9.89 -10.26 5.74
N LEU A 176 9.40 -10.72 6.89
CA LEU A 176 9.89 -10.27 8.19
C LEU A 176 11.37 -10.57 8.39
N ASN A 177 11.78 -11.80 8.08
CA ASN A 177 13.17 -12.21 8.19
C ASN A 177 14.07 -11.43 7.22
N ALA A 178 13.64 -11.22 5.98
CA ALA A 178 14.36 -10.40 5.01
C ALA A 178 14.51 -8.95 5.49
N PHE A 179 13.46 -8.38 6.10
CA PHE A 179 13.46 -7.01 6.60
C PHE A 179 14.45 -6.85 7.76
N HIS A 180 14.45 -7.80 8.70
CA HIS A 180 15.42 -7.84 9.79
C HIS A 180 16.85 -8.05 9.30
N ALA A 181 17.06 -8.92 8.31
CA ALA A 181 18.39 -9.20 7.76
C ALA A 181 18.99 -8.00 7.03
N LYS A 182 18.16 -7.23 6.29
CA LYS A 182 18.60 -6.03 5.58
C LYS A 182 18.91 -4.85 6.51
N ASN A 183 18.50 -4.89 7.78
CA ASN A 183 18.71 -3.83 8.76
C ASN A 183 18.30 -2.44 8.22
N ILE A 184 17.08 -2.38 7.69
CA ILE A 184 16.49 -1.18 7.11
C ILE A 184 15.41 -0.61 8.02
N GLN A 185 15.16 0.69 7.90
CA GLN A 185 13.97 1.35 8.41
C GLN A 185 13.16 1.88 7.23
N THR A 186 11.85 1.98 7.39
CA THR A 186 10.98 2.52 6.36
C THR A 186 10.16 3.67 6.89
N ASN A 187 10.35 4.84 6.31
CA ASN A 187 9.53 6.01 6.59
C ASN A 187 8.29 5.96 5.69
N CYS A 188 7.13 5.92 6.31
CA CYS A 188 5.84 5.91 5.64
C CYS A 188 5.20 7.28 5.84
N LYS A 189 5.23 8.12 4.80
CA LYS A 189 4.65 9.46 4.83
C LYS A 189 3.27 9.45 4.19
N LEU A 190 2.23 9.84 4.91
CA LEU A 190 0.92 10.05 4.31
C LEU A 190 1.00 11.26 3.37
N ILE A 191 0.64 11.05 2.10
CA ILE A 191 0.63 12.11 1.08
C ILE A 191 -0.79 12.46 0.62
N PHE A 192 -1.77 11.60 0.90
CA PHE A 192 -3.16 11.85 0.55
C PHE A 192 -4.12 11.18 1.54
N ASN A 193 -5.19 11.89 1.88
CA ASN A 193 -6.29 11.43 2.71
C ASN A 193 -7.60 11.97 2.13
N HIS A 194 -8.57 11.09 1.94
CA HIS A 194 -9.91 11.47 1.50
C HIS A 194 -10.98 10.66 2.21
N ILE A 195 -12.03 11.32 2.71
CA ILE A 195 -13.15 10.66 3.41
C ILE A 195 -14.35 10.63 2.48
N ILE A 196 -14.89 9.44 2.25
CA ILE A 196 -16.00 9.18 1.34
C ILE A 196 -17.30 9.01 2.14
N ASN A 197 -18.15 10.03 2.10
CA ASN A 197 -19.50 10.02 2.70
C ASN A 197 -19.52 9.54 4.17
N ASN A 198 -18.47 9.84 4.96
CA ASN A 198 -18.25 9.37 6.34
C ASN A 198 -18.30 7.84 6.53
N SER A 199 -18.20 7.09 5.44
CA SER A 199 -18.41 5.64 5.40
C SER A 199 -17.16 4.87 5.01
N HIS A 200 -16.28 5.50 4.22
CA HIS A 200 -15.00 4.96 3.77
C HIS A 200 -13.94 6.06 3.79
N ALA A 201 -12.68 5.67 3.67
CA ALA A 201 -11.59 6.59 3.45
C ALA A 201 -10.56 5.99 2.49
N ILE A 202 -9.81 6.88 1.85
CA ILE A 202 -8.64 6.58 1.03
C ILE A 202 -7.44 7.18 1.72
N TYR A 203 -6.41 6.37 1.90
CA TYR A 203 -5.11 6.80 2.40
C TYR A 203 -4.04 6.38 1.41
N VAL A 204 -3.15 7.30 1.05
CA VAL A 204 -1.98 7.00 0.22
C VAL A 204 -0.72 7.38 0.98
N TRP A 205 0.13 6.40 1.22
CA TRP A 205 1.45 6.62 1.80
C TRP A 205 2.52 6.52 0.74
N LYS A 206 3.45 7.48 0.78
CA LYS A 206 4.73 7.36 0.10
C LYS A 206 5.72 6.63 1.00
N ILE A 207 6.26 5.53 0.50
CA ILE A 207 7.19 4.68 1.21
C ILE A 207 8.62 5.09 0.84
N LYS A 208 9.44 5.37 1.86
CA LYS A 208 10.85 5.69 1.71
C LYS A 208 11.70 4.73 2.54
N ILE A 209 12.56 3.98 1.87
CA ILE A 209 13.45 2.99 2.49
C ILE A 209 14.76 3.70 2.85
N GLN A 210 15.23 3.48 4.07
CA GLN A 210 16.50 4.02 4.55
C GLN A 210 17.30 2.91 5.25
N PRO A 211 18.60 2.77 4.96
CA PRO A 211 19.45 1.89 5.75
C PRO A 211 19.58 2.44 7.17
N LEU A 212 19.52 1.57 8.19
CA LEU A 212 19.90 1.95 9.54
C LEU A 212 21.42 2.12 9.56
N ILE A 213 21.89 3.36 9.68
CA ILE A 213 23.32 3.66 9.85
C ILE A 213 23.75 3.06 11.19
N LYS A 214 24.79 2.21 11.14
CA LYS A 214 25.43 1.65 12.35
C LYS A 214 26.20 2.72 13.11
#